data_AF-Q6J043-F1
#
_entry.id   AF-Q6J043-F1
#
_cell.length_a   1.000
_cell.length_b   1.000
_cell.length_c   1.000
_cell.angle_alpha   90.00
_cell.angle_beta   90.00
_cell.angle_gamma   90.00
#
_symmetry.space_group_name_H-M   'P 1'
#
loop_
_entity.id
_entity.type
_entity.pdbx_description
1 polymer ?
#
loop_
_entity_poly.entity_id
_entity_poly.type
_entity_poly.pdbx_seq_one_letter_code
_entity_poly.pdbx_strand_id
1 'polypeptide(L)'
;DVIDVRGLTATGRFTFDPGFMSTASCDSKITYIDGDNGILLHRGYPIEQLAEQSDYLETCYLLLNGELPTAQQKAQFVAVVKNHTMVHEQLKTFFNGFRRDAHPMAVMCGVVGALSAFYHDSLDINNPQHREISAVRLVAKMPTLAAM
;
A
#
# COMPACT_ATOMS: atom_id res chain seq x y z
N ASP A 1 -13.17 -3.64 -22.00
CA ASP A 1 -13.97 -2.42 -22.18
C ASP A 1 -15.01 -2.28 -21.10
N VAL A 2 -15.45 -1.05 -20.82
CA VAL A 2 -16.49 -0.73 -19.85
C VAL A 2 -17.50 0.24 -20.45
N ILE A 3 -18.74 0.22 -19.96
CA ILE A 3 -19.76 1.20 -20.33
C ILE A 3 -19.68 2.36 -19.35
N ASP A 4 -19.47 3.57 -19.86
CA ASP A 4 -19.49 4.77 -19.02
C ASP A 4 -20.92 5.15 -18.65
N VAL A 5 -21.23 5.00 -17.36
CA VAL A 5 -22.55 5.27 -16.79
C VAL A 5 -22.60 6.56 -15.96
N ARG A 6 -21.52 7.37 -15.94
CA ARG A 6 -21.44 8.60 -15.12
C ARG A 6 -22.57 9.59 -15.39
N GLY A 7 -23.08 9.64 -16.63
CA GLY A 7 -24.18 10.51 -17.02
C GLY A 7 -25.59 10.04 -16.62
N LEU A 8 -25.78 8.80 -16.15
CA LEU A 8 -27.11 8.27 -15.83
C LEU A 8 -27.82 9.04 -14.71
N THR A 9 -27.05 9.55 -13.74
CA THR A 9 -27.56 10.31 -12.59
C THR A 9 -28.29 11.58 -13.02
N ALA A 10 -27.84 12.26 -14.07
CA ALA A 10 -28.51 13.43 -14.64
C ALA A 10 -29.88 13.11 -15.25
N THR A 11 -30.16 11.84 -15.56
CA THR A 11 -31.45 11.39 -16.09
C THR A 11 -32.39 10.82 -15.01
N GLY A 12 -32.00 10.91 -13.73
CA GLY A 12 -32.76 10.32 -12.62
C GLY A 12 -32.72 8.79 -12.59
N ARG A 13 -31.75 8.17 -13.27
CA ARG A 13 -31.57 6.72 -13.32
C ARG A 13 -30.33 6.30 -12.54
N PHE A 14 -30.39 5.11 -11.95
CA PHE A 14 -29.32 4.52 -11.17
C PHE A 14 -29.12 3.06 -11.57
N THR A 15 -27.89 2.55 -11.41
CA THR A 15 -27.59 1.13 -11.50
C THR A 15 -27.86 0.47 -10.14
N PHE A 16 -28.19 -0.81 -10.15
CA PHE A 16 -28.35 -1.61 -8.94
C PHE A 16 -27.43 -2.83 -9.02
N ASP A 17 -26.32 -2.77 -8.30
CA ASP A 17 -25.28 -3.80 -8.29
C ASP A 17 -24.70 -3.99 -6.87
N PRO A 18 -25.48 -4.58 -5.93
CA PRO A 18 -25.00 -4.88 -4.59
C PRO A 18 -23.79 -5.83 -4.65
N GLY A 19 -22.62 -5.35 -4.24
CA GLY A 19 -21.36 -6.10 -4.30
C GLY A 19 -20.41 -5.66 -5.42
N PHE A 20 -20.81 -4.72 -6.29
CA PHE A 20 -19.99 -4.19 -7.39
C PHE A 20 -19.48 -5.26 -8.37
N MET A 21 -20.24 -6.33 -8.59
CA MET A 21 -19.82 -7.45 -9.43
C MET A 21 -19.63 -7.05 -10.90
N SER A 22 -20.38 -6.05 -11.36
CA SER A 22 -20.37 -5.57 -12.75
C SER A 22 -19.88 -4.12 -12.87
N THR A 23 -19.42 -3.52 -11.77
CA THR A 23 -19.10 -2.09 -11.69
C THR A 23 -17.60 -1.87 -11.54
N ALA A 24 -16.97 -1.29 -12.56
CA ALA A 24 -15.59 -0.79 -12.47
C ALA A 24 -15.58 0.62 -11.83
N SER A 25 -15.07 0.73 -10.60
CA SER A 25 -15.11 1.98 -9.81
C SER A 25 -13.92 2.92 -10.05
N CYS A 26 -12.80 2.41 -10.57
CA CYS A 26 -11.60 3.19 -10.83
C CYS A 26 -10.87 2.73 -12.09
N ASP A 27 -10.01 3.59 -12.61
CA ASP A 27 -8.97 3.24 -13.57
C ASP A 27 -7.65 3.04 -12.81
N SER A 28 -6.91 1.99 -13.14
CA SER A 28 -5.66 1.63 -12.48
C SER A 28 -4.66 1.05 -13.48
N LYS A 29 -3.40 1.46 -13.32
CA LYS A 29 -2.25 0.95 -14.07
C LYS A 29 -1.33 0.10 -13.20
N ILE A 30 -1.80 -0.36 -12.03
CA ILE A 30 -0.96 -1.02 -11.02
C ILE A 30 -0.88 -2.52 -11.27
N THR A 31 -2.02 -3.20 -11.29
CA THR A 31 -2.10 -4.66 -11.41
C THR A 31 -3.17 -5.03 -12.42
N TYR A 32 -2.86 -5.98 -13.29
CA TYR A 32 -3.82 -6.62 -14.19
C TYR A 32 -4.04 -8.07 -13.76
N ILE A 33 -5.28 -8.51 -13.77
CA ILE A 33 -5.68 -9.88 -13.38
C ILE A 33 -6.65 -10.39 -14.44
N ASP A 34 -6.37 -11.59 -14.96
CA ASP A 34 -7.31 -12.40 -15.75
C ASP A 34 -7.45 -13.75 -15.04
N GLY A 35 -8.58 -13.94 -14.36
CA GLY A 35 -8.84 -15.16 -13.58
C GLY A 35 -9.08 -16.40 -14.43
N ASP A 36 -9.61 -16.24 -15.64
CA ASP A 36 -9.94 -17.36 -16.53
C ASP A 36 -8.66 -17.94 -17.15
N ASN A 37 -7.71 -17.07 -17.52
CA ASN A 37 -6.42 -17.46 -18.06
C ASN A 37 -5.32 -17.62 -16.99
N GLY A 38 -5.62 -17.30 -15.72
CA GLY A 38 -4.66 -17.38 -14.60
C GLY A 38 -3.51 -16.37 -14.71
N ILE A 39 -3.74 -15.19 -15.29
CA ILE A 39 -2.72 -14.16 -15.49
C ILE A 39 -2.75 -13.16 -14.34
N LEU A 40 -1.60 -12.90 -13.73
CA LEU A 40 -1.39 -11.82 -12.76
C LEU A 40 -0.15 -11.02 -13.14
N LEU A 41 -0.34 -9.72 -13.45
CA LEU A 41 0.73 -8.82 -13.84
C LEU A 41 0.81 -7.63 -12.87
N HIS A 42 2.00 -7.30 -12.37
CA HIS A 42 2.27 -6.04 -11.69
C HIS A 42 3.01 -5.11 -12.65
N ARG A 43 2.42 -3.96 -12.98
CA ARG A 43 2.95 -2.99 -13.98
C ARG A 43 3.32 -3.65 -15.33
N GLY A 44 2.62 -4.73 -15.70
CA GLY A 44 2.88 -5.49 -16.93
C GLY A 44 3.87 -6.65 -16.78
N TYR A 45 4.57 -6.77 -15.64
CA TYR A 45 5.49 -7.87 -15.37
C TYR A 45 4.73 -9.07 -14.77
N PRO A 46 4.89 -10.30 -15.31
CA PRO A 46 4.30 -11.51 -14.75
C PRO A 46 4.76 -11.76 -13.31
N ILE A 47 3.83 -12.21 -12.46
CA ILE A 47 4.12 -12.44 -11.04
C ILE A 47 5.21 -13.49 -10.82
N GLU A 48 5.29 -14.51 -11.66
CA GLU A 48 6.28 -15.58 -11.56
C GLU A 48 7.70 -15.02 -11.76
N GLN A 49 7.86 -14.09 -12.72
CA GLN A 49 9.15 -13.43 -12.96
C GLN A 49 9.56 -12.57 -11.76
N LEU A 50 8.61 -11.83 -11.19
CA LEU A 50 8.88 -11.01 -10.01
C LEU A 50 9.20 -11.88 -8.78
N ALA A 51 8.53 -13.03 -8.63
CA ALA A 51 8.77 -13.93 -7.50
C ALA A 51 10.13 -14.64 -7.58
N GLU A 52 10.58 -15.01 -8.78
CA GLU A 52 11.85 -15.73 -8.98
C GLU A 52 13.06 -14.81 -9.14
N GLN A 53 12.89 -13.63 -9.73
CA GLN A 53 14.01 -12.78 -10.19
C GLN A 53 14.10 -11.42 -9.49
N SER A 54 13.06 -10.99 -8.78
CA SER A 54 13.03 -9.73 -8.03
C SER A 54 13.03 -9.99 -6.52
N ASP A 55 13.23 -8.94 -5.73
CA ASP A 55 13.04 -8.98 -4.28
C ASP A 55 11.85 -8.10 -3.83
N TYR A 56 11.48 -8.22 -2.55
CA TYR A 56 10.34 -7.49 -2.01
C TYR A 56 10.46 -5.97 -2.17
N LEU A 57 11.65 -5.39 -1.92
CA LEU A 57 11.83 -3.93 -1.96
C LEU A 57 11.86 -3.41 -3.40
N GLU A 58 12.41 -4.19 -4.32
CA GLU A 58 12.35 -3.92 -5.76
C GLU A 58 10.91 -3.96 -6.29
N THR A 59 10.12 -4.95 -5.86
CA THR A 59 8.68 -5.03 -6.18
C THR A 59 7.89 -3.88 -5.53
N CYS A 60 8.21 -3.47 -4.29
CA CYS A 60 7.62 -2.26 -3.69
C CYS A 60 7.93 -1.02 -4.52
N TYR A 61 9.18 -0.87 -4.98
CA TYR A 61 9.57 0.25 -5.84
C TYR A 61 8.78 0.24 -7.15
N LEU A 62 8.67 -0.93 -7.80
CA LEU A 62 7.88 -1.12 -9.03
C LEU A 62 6.42 -0.68 -8.85
N LEU A 63 5.77 -1.13 -7.78
CA LEU A 63 4.37 -0.82 -7.53
C LEU A 63 4.16 0.68 -7.26
N LEU A 64 5.06 1.31 -6.51
CA LEU A 64 5.00 2.74 -6.17
C LEU A 64 5.34 3.65 -7.37
N ASN A 65 6.37 3.32 -8.15
CA ASN A 65 6.94 4.21 -9.17
C ASN A 65 6.54 3.86 -10.61
N GLY A 66 6.01 2.65 -10.85
CA GLY A 66 5.54 2.21 -12.15
C GLY A 66 6.52 1.38 -12.97
N GLU A 67 7.82 1.48 -12.69
CA GLU A 67 8.89 0.78 -13.42
C GLU A 67 9.88 0.13 -12.45
N LEU A 68 10.61 -0.88 -12.93
CA LEU A 68 11.69 -1.50 -12.16
C LEU A 68 12.83 -0.49 -11.92
N PRO A 69 13.44 -0.48 -10.72
CA PRO A 69 14.50 0.45 -10.41
C PRO A 69 15.79 0.10 -11.15
N THR A 70 16.55 1.13 -11.54
CA THR A 70 17.98 0.97 -11.83
C THR A 70 18.76 0.58 -10.57
N ALA A 71 19.96 0.02 -10.71
CA ALA A 71 20.80 -0.35 -9.56
C ALA A 71 21.02 0.80 -8.56
N GLN A 72 21.19 2.03 -9.07
CA GLN A 72 21.35 3.22 -8.23
C GLN A 72 20.06 3.58 -7.48
N GLN A 73 18.91 3.55 -8.17
CA GLN A 73 17.61 3.81 -7.55
C GLN A 73 17.26 2.75 -6.50
N LYS A 74 17.57 1.48 -6.77
CA LYS A 74 17.38 0.38 -5.82
C LYS A 74 18.22 0.59 -4.57
N ALA A 75 19.50 0.90 -4.72
CA ALA A 75 20.39 1.18 -3.59
C ALA A 75 19.89 2.35 -2.74
N GLN A 76 19.45 3.44 -3.38
CA GLN A 76 18.90 4.61 -2.70
C GLN A 76 17.60 4.25 -1.95
N PHE A 77 16.66 3.58 -2.62
CA PHE A 77 15.39 3.19 -2.00
C PHE A 77 15.59 2.28 -0.79
N VAL A 78 16.46 1.27 -0.92
CA VAL A 78 16.81 0.37 0.19
C VAL A 78 17.43 1.14 1.35
N ALA A 79 18.32 2.09 1.08
CA ALA A 79 18.92 2.91 2.13
C ALA A 79 17.88 3.78 2.86
N VAL A 80 16.96 4.41 2.11
CA VAL A 80 15.87 5.21 2.69
C VAL A 80 14.96 4.34 3.56
N VAL A 81 14.54 3.17 3.08
CA VAL A 81 13.70 2.23 3.86
C VAL A 81 14.42 1.79 5.13
N LYS A 82 15.69 1.37 5.03
CA LYS A 82 16.50 0.94 6.19
C LYS A 82 16.64 2.02 7.25
N ASN A 83 16.79 3.28 6.86
CA ASN A 83 16.92 4.41 7.79
C ASN A 83 15.60 4.75 8.52
N HIS A 84 14.46 4.20 8.09
CA HIS A 84 13.15 4.49 8.67
C HIS A 84 12.50 3.32 9.40
N THR A 85 13.20 2.20 9.61
CA THR A 85 12.66 0.99 10.29
C THR A 85 12.40 1.20 11.78
N MET A 86 13.21 2.02 12.44
CA MET A 86 13.07 2.37 13.87
C MET A 86 11.77 3.13 14.12
N VAL A 87 11.00 2.72 15.13
CA VAL A 87 9.80 3.41 15.59
C VAL A 87 10.11 4.35 16.75
N HIS A 88 9.26 5.35 16.96
CA HIS A 88 9.41 6.26 18.10
C HIS A 88 9.29 5.49 19.42
N GLU A 89 10.16 5.71 20.41
CA GLU A 89 10.18 4.95 21.68
C GLU A 89 8.84 4.97 22.43
N GLN A 90 8.13 6.11 22.40
CA GLN A 90 6.80 6.23 23.00
C GLN A 90 5.77 5.24 22.42
N LEU A 91 5.98 4.76 21.19
CA LEU A 91 5.14 3.76 20.55
C LEU A 91 5.30 2.39 21.24
N LYS A 92 6.48 2.07 21.79
CA LYS A 92 6.69 0.88 22.63
C LYS A 92 5.86 0.92 23.91
N THR A 93 5.74 2.10 24.53
CA THR A 93 4.85 2.30 25.68
C THR A 93 3.39 2.13 25.29
N PHE A 94 3.01 2.58 24.08
CA PHE A 94 1.65 2.38 23.55
C PHE A 94 1.32 0.89 23.38
N PHE A 95 2.25 0.06 22.90
CA PHE A 95 2.08 -1.40 22.84
C PHE A 95 1.78 -2.02 24.21
N ASN A 96 2.41 -1.54 25.29
CA ASN A 96 2.15 -2.01 26.65
C ASN A 96 0.74 -1.67 27.17
N GLY A 97 0.00 -0.79 26.49
CA GLY A 97 -1.40 -0.49 26.78
C GLY A 97 -2.37 -1.60 26.38
N PHE A 98 -1.97 -2.52 25.49
CA PHE A 98 -2.78 -3.68 25.13
C PHE A 98 -2.66 -4.78 26.18
N ARG A 99 -3.73 -5.58 26.31
CA ARG A 99 -3.65 -6.82 27.09
C ARG A 99 -2.71 -7.80 26.39
N ARG A 100 -2.01 -8.64 27.18
CA ARG A 100 -1.08 -9.65 26.64
C ARG A 100 -1.75 -10.76 25.82
N ASP A 101 -3.06 -10.96 25.99
CA ASP A 101 -3.87 -11.93 25.26
C ASP A 101 -4.63 -11.30 24.07
N ALA A 102 -4.33 -10.04 23.73
CA ALA A 102 -4.91 -9.39 22.58
C ALA A 102 -4.47 -10.07 21.28
N HIS A 103 -5.40 -10.25 20.34
CA HIS A 103 -5.09 -10.82 19.04
C HIS A 103 -4.14 -9.89 18.26
N PRO A 104 -3.03 -10.37 17.66
CA PRO A 104 -2.03 -9.53 17.00
C PRO A 104 -2.60 -8.59 15.93
N MET A 105 -3.59 -9.06 15.15
CA MET A 105 -4.27 -8.19 14.17
C MET A 105 -4.99 -7.00 14.81
N ALA A 106 -5.59 -7.14 15.99
CA ALA A 106 -6.25 -6.04 16.68
C ALA A 106 -5.23 -5.01 17.18
N VAL A 107 -4.10 -5.49 17.71
CA VAL A 107 -2.96 -4.66 18.11
C VAL A 107 -2.41 -3.89 16.90
N MET A 108 -2.16 -4.60 15.79
CA MET A 108 -1.66 -4.02 14.54
C MET A 108 -2.55 -2.91 14.01
N CYS A 109 -3.88 -3.12 13.95
CA CYS A 109 -4.83 -2.10 13.53
C CYS A 109 -4.77 -0.86 14.44
N GLY A 110 -4.73 -1.05 15.76
CA GLY A 110 -4.66 0.06 16.73
C GLY A 110 -3.37 0.86 16.60
N VAL A 111 -2.23 0.18 16.47
CA VAL A 111 -0.91 0.81 16.38
C VAL A 111 -0.72 1.53 15.05
N VAL A 112 -1.13 0.94 13.92
CA VAL A 112 -1.06 1.60 12.60
C VAL A 112 -1.92 2.87 12.60
N GLY A 113 -3.10 2.85 13.20
CA GLY A 113 -3.91 4.06 13.38
C GLY A 113 -3.21 5.13 14.23
N ALA A 114 -2.54 4.71 15.31
CA ALA A 114 -1.81 5.60 16.20
C ALA A 114 -0.58 6.26 15.54
N LEU A 115 -0.03 5.72 14.45
CA LEU A 115 1.11 6.32 13.74
C LEU A 115 0.85 7.78 13.33
N SER A 116 -0.40 8.11 12.98
CA SER A 116 -0.79 9.48 12.63
C SER A 116 -0.53 10.50 13.75
N ALA A 117 -0.59 10.08 15.03
CA ALA A 117 -0.30 10.93 16.17
C ALA A 117 1.21 11.16 16.39
N PHE A 118 2.06 10.22 15.97
CA PHE A 118 3.52 10.31 16.11
C PHE A 118 4.20 10.95 14.88
N TYR A 119 3.61 10.78 13.70
CA TYR A 119 4.16 11.20 12.41
C TYR A 119 3.26 12.23 11.74
N HIS A 120 2.87 13.26 12.50
CA HIS A 120 1.97 14.32 12.04
C HIS A 120 2.62 15.33 11.10
N ASP A 121 3.95 15.26 10.92
CA ASP A 121 4.75 16.09 10.04
C ASP A 121 4.50 15.83 8.54
N SER A 122 3.99 14.65 8.17
CA SER A 122 3.81 14.23 6.77
C SER A 122 2.38 13.80 6.41
N LEU A 123 1.35 14.51 6.90
CA LEU A 123 -0.07 14.12 6.74
C LEU A 123 -0.85 14.85 5.64
N ASP A 124 -0.29 15.90 5.03
CA ASP A 124 -0.96 16.59 3.92
C ASP A 124 -1.01 15.70 2.65
N ILE A 125 -2.21 15.22 2.32
CA ILE A 125 -2.47 14.36 1.16
C ILE A 125 -2.28 15.09 -0.18
N ASN A 126 -2.35 16.42 -0.20
CA ASN A 126 -2.17 17.21 -1.41
C ASN A 126 -0.69 17.45 -1.72
N ASN A 127 0.19 17.35 -0.71
CA ASN A 127 1.62 17.49 -0.87
C ASN A 127 2.26 16.17 -1.36
N PRO A 128 2.86 16.12 -2.57
CA PRO A 128 3.49 14.90 -3.09
C PRO A 128 4.61 14.36 -2.21
N GLN A 129 5.41 15.23 -1.59
CA GLN A 129 6.52 14.82 -0.73
C GLN A 129 6.03 14.16 0.55
N HIS A 130 4.93 14.67 1.13
CA HIS A 130 4.33 14.07 2.32
C HIS A 130 3.80 12.67 2.03
N ARG A 131 3.17 12.47 0.86
CA ARG A 131 2.71 11.15 0.41
C ARG A 131 3.87 10.17 0.26
N GLU A 132 4.97 10.61 -0.35
CA GLU A 132 6.17 9.78 -0.54
C GLU A 132 6.78 9.37 0.82
N ILE A 133 7.00 10.34 1.72
CA ILE A 133 7.53 10.09 3.07
C ILE A 133 6.65 9.10 3.82
N SER A 134 5.32 9.30 3.80
CA SER A 134 4.38 8.43 4.50
C SER A 134 4.33 7.02 3.90
N ALA A 135 4.37 6.88 2.57
CA ALA A 135 4.44 5.58 1.90
C ALA A 135 5.70 4.80 2.29
N VAL A 136 6.86 5.45 2.25
CA VAL A 136 8.14 4.84 2.63
C VAL A 136 8.16 4.47 4.12
N ARG A 137 7.67 5.36 4.99
CA ARG A 137 7.57 5.09 6.44
C ARG A 137 6.70 3.86 6.72
N LEU A 138 5.58 3.68 6.02
CA LEU A 138 4.74 2.49 6.17
C LEU A 138 5.50 1.24 5.72
N VAL A 139 6.09 1.22 4.52
CA VAL A 139 6.87 0.06 4.05
C VAL A 139 8.00 -0.30 5.03
N ALA A 140 8.68 0.70 5.59
CA ALA A 140 9.78 0.49 6.52
C ALA A 140 9.35 0.03 7.92
N LYS A 141 8.26 0.57 8.47
CA LYS A 141 7.86 0.35 9.87
C LYS A 141 6.91 -0.83 10.04
N MET A 142 6.12 -1.19 9.02
CA MET A 142 5.17 -2.29 9.11
C MET A 142 5.80 -3.62 9.60
N PRO A 143 7.00 -4.03 9.11
CA PRO A 143 7.67 -5.23 9.64
C PRO A 143 8.07 -5.09 11.11
N THR A 144 8.55 -3.91 11.53
CA THR A 144 8.89 -3.63 12.92
C THR A 144 7.67 -3.74 13.82
N LEU A 145 6.53 -3.15 13.40
CA LEU A 145 5.29 -3.20 14.16
C LEU A 145 4.71 -4.61 14.27
N ALA A 146 4.82 -5.40 13.20
CA ALA A 146 4.34 -6.79 13.20
C ALA A 146 5.18 -7.71 14.10
N ALA A 147 6.46 -7.37 14.33
CA ALA A 147 7.37 -8.16 15.16
C ALA A 147 7.36 -7.78 16.65
N MET A 148 6.83 -6.61 17.00
CA MET A 148 6.68 -6.11 18.38
C MET A 148 5.48 -6.74 19.09
#